data_AF-A0A8S3Y3A7-F1
#
_entry.id   AF-A0A8S3Y3A7-F1
#
_cell.length_a   1.000
_cell.length_b   1.000
_cell.length_c   1.000
_cell.angle_alpha   90.00
_cell.angle_beta   90.00
_cell.angle_gamma   90.00
#
_symmetry.space_group_name_H-M   'P 1'
#
loop_
_entity.id
_entity.type
_entity.pdbx_description
1 polymer ?
#
loop_
_entity_poly.entity_id
_entity_poly.type
_entity_poly.pdbx_seq_one_letter_code
_entity_poly.pdbx_strand_id
1 'polypeptide(L)'
;MKKGYKVTDVKREKKIGIAAENLEELIEKSLKKLGFNVSCAECRLFVAEDGTQVDDDDYLATLPPQTLFILLPGKEKMVTDFEFYYNLIRSSKKDYINAGVAANEFLTTNIRDKFKVFQKYIAAADDAKTMLSERTQDPAWFEGLELSEKTKEQSMCKRVKDRMRGYYYKTKTALQTSDLYVQSKNGHGKKLIDQFLLDLRKILESKKYNESYFNRKANKDQRLCADNGLFECGGLWNNTKCNYIGEHVINPYRSREERIIFQTWNLDHKIELSRSIIPSILQAIKGLYNGSFKCVSCEKDHKDGGVETDRYYLQIFTRENLKLVHIVCHYKGKHDAQSDIYTVCKSCFGQQLIGYNK
;
A
#
# COMPACT_ATOMS: atom_id res chain seq x y z
N MET A 1 -9.54 14.90 -15.25
CA MET A 1 -10.25 14.23 -14.13
C MET A 1 -9.34 14.20 -12.91
N LYS A 2 -9.75 14.79 -11.77
CA LYS A 2 -8.89 14.93 -10.58
C LYS A 2 -8.46 13.58 -10.00
N LYS A 3 -7.14 13.39 -9.84
CA LYS A 3 -6.52 12.25 -9.15
C LYS A 3 -6.06 12.69 -7.77
N GLY A 4 -6.12 11.78 -6.79
CA GLY A 4 -5.60 12.02 -5.45
C GLY A 4 -4.16 11.52 -5.34
N TYR A 5 -3.23 12.34 -4.87
CA TYR A 5 -1.81 12.07 -4.68
C TYR A 5 -1.37 12.32 -3.23
N LYS A 6 -0.20 11.83 -2.86
CA LYS A 6 0.45 12.12 -1.58
C LYS A 6 1.71 12.93 -1.82
N VAL A 7 1.92 13.98 -1.06
CA VAL A 7 3.10 14.84 -1.21
C VAL A 7 3.74 15.05 0.16
N THR A 8 5.06 15.13 0.20
CA THR A 8 5.85 15.42 1.40
C THR A 8 7.12 16.16 1.00
N ASP A 9 7.90 16.63 1.96
CA ASP A 9 9.19 17.26 1.73
C ASP A 9 10.33 16.23 1.81
N VAL A 10 11.58 16.64 1.52
CA VAL A 10 12.74 15.74 1.62
C VAL A 10 12.95 15.20 3.03
N LYS A 11 12.58 15.97 4.06
CA LYS A 11 12.68 15.55 5.47
C LYS A 11 11.59 14.55 5.86
N ARG A 12 10.54 14.44 5.04
CA ARG A 12 9.36 13.58 5.25
C ARG A 12 8.69 13.81 6.60
N GLU A 13 8.73 15.04 7.10
CA GLU A 13 8.18 15.40 8.42
C GLU A 13 6.64 15.46 8.37
N LYS A 14 6.09 15.89 7.23
CA LYS A 14 4.65 16.04 7.01
C LYS A 14 4.25 15.45 5.68
N LYS A 15 3.37 14.45 5.70
CA LYS A 15 2.78 13.84 4.50
C LYS A 15 1.34 14.33 4.33
N ILE A 16 1.04 14.92 3.19
CA ILE A 16 -0.25 15.53 2.87
C ILE A 16 -0.92 14.80 1.69
N GLY A 17 -2.25 14.71 1.73
CA GLY A 17 -3.05 14.27 0.58
C GLY A 17 -3.55 15.45 -0.23
N ILE A 18 -3.34 15.41 -1.56
CA ILE A 18 -3.73 16.45 -2.51
C ILE A 18 -4.54 15.82 -3.64
N ALA A 19 -5.72 16.37 -3.94
CA ALA A 19 -6.44 16.07 -5.17
C ALA A 19 -6.11 17.15 -6.21
N ALA A 20 -5.58 16.74 -7.35
CA ALA A 20 -5.16 17.63 -8.43
C ALA A 20 -5.48 17.03 -9.81
N GLU A 21 -5.73 17.91 -10.78
CA GLU A 21 -6.00 17.59 -12.17
C GLU A 21 -4.73 17.66 -13.04
N ASN A 22 -3.82 18.57 -12.70
CA ASN A 22 -2.55 18.80 -13.38
C ASN A 22 -1.42 19.07 -12.36
N LEU A 23 -0.19 19.15 -12.87
CA LEU A 23 1.04 19.34 -12.10
C LEU A 23 1.06 20.67 -11.37
N GLU A 24 0.62 21.74 -12.03
CA GLU A 24 0.53 23.08 -11.44
C GLU A 24 -0.39 23.09 -10.21
N GLU A 25 -1.61 22.55 -10.32
CA GLU A 25 -2.57 22.43 -9.21
C GLU A 25 -2.01 21.55 -8.08
N LEU A 26 -1.27 20.49 -8.42
CA LEU A 26 -0.62 19.61 -7.45
C LEU A 26 0.44 20.36 -6.65
N ILE A 27 1.32 21.10 -7.31
CA ILE A 27 2.39 21.87 -6.69
C ILE A 27 1.80 23.00 -5.82
N GLU A 28 0.88 23.82 -6.37
CA GLU A 28 0.27 24.93 -5.65
C GLU A 28 -0.40 24.52 -4.34
N LYS A 29 -1.22 23.46 -4.40
CA LYS A 29 -1.92 22.97 -3.21
C LYS A 29 -0.95 22.34 -2.21
N SER A 30 0.14 21.74 -2.70
CA SER A 30 1.18 21.16 -1.86
C SER A 30 1.95 22.24 -1.12
N LEU A 31 2.33 23.33 -1.80
CA LEU A 31 2.99 24.49 -1.20
C LEU A 31 2.17 25.06 -0.04
N LYS A 32 0.88 25.35 -0.28
CA LYS A 32 -0.04 25.87 0.73
C LYS A 32 -0.15 24.96 1.95
N LYS A 33 -0.22 23.64 1.74
CA LYS A 33 -0.37 22.67 2.84
C LYS A 33 0.93 22.33 3.57
N LEU A 34 2.08 22.40 2.90
CA LEU A 34 3.40 22.21 3.52
C LEU A 34 3.94 23.49 4.18
N GLY A 35 3.38 24.66 3.84
CA GLY A 35 3.78 25.94 4.42
C GLY A 35 5.03 26.54 3.78
N PHE A 36 5.29 26.21 2.51
CA PHE A 36 6.41 26.76 1.77
C PHE A 36 6.03 28.12 1.15
N ASN A 37 6.82 29.15 1.41
CA ASN A 37 6.65 30.51 0.86
C ASN A 37 7.56 30.72 -0.36
N VAL A 38 7.40 29.89 -1.38
CA VAL A 38 8.17 29.95 -2.63
C VAL A 38 7.24 29.87 -3.83
N SER A 39 7.71 30.35 -5.00
CA SER A 39 6.94 30.28 -6.24
C SER A 39 6.86 28.83 -6.77
N CYS A 40 5.79 28.51 -7.53
CA CYS A 40 5.66 27.20 -8.17
C CYS A 40 6.81 26.89 -9.12
N ALA A 41 7.32 27.90 -9.83
CA ALA A 41 8.43 27.78 -10.78
C ALA A 41 9.77 27.41 -10.10
N GLU A 42 9.91 27.68 -8.81
CA GLU A 42 11.08 27.31 -8.02
C GLU A 42 10.97 25.92 -7.40
N CYS A 43 9.86 25.22 -7.63
CA CYS A 43 9.60 23.92 -7.04
C CYS A 43 9.72 22.80 -8.05
N ARG A 44 10.36 21.72 -7.62
CA ARG A 44 10.50 20.50 -8.42
C ARG A 44 9.81 19.35 -7.70
N LEU A 45 9.04 18.57 -8.44
CA LEU A 45 8.32 17.41 -7.92
C LEU A 45 9.01 16.13 -8.36
N PHE A 46 9.22 15.20 -7.45
CA PHE A 46 9.87 13.92 -7.74
C PHE A 46 9.07 12.75 -7.20
N VAL A 47 9.07 11.63 -7.91
CA VAL A 47 8.56 10.36 -7.39
C VAL A 47 9.45 9.94 -6.22
N ALA A 48 8.86 9.69 -5.05
CA ALA A 48 9.63 9.41 -3.84
C ALA A 48 10.41 8.09 -3.91
N GLU A 49 9.88 7.11 -4.65
CA GLU A 49 10.45 5.76 -4.75
C GLU A 49 11.80 5.74 -5.49
N ASP A 50 11.87 6.36 -6.68
CA ASP A 50 13.01 6.24 -7.60
C ASP A 50 13.71 7.56 -7.91
N GLY A 51 13.13 8.69 -7.49
CA GLY A 51 13.70 10.01 -7.74
C GLY A 51 13.52 10.53 -9.15
N THR A 52 12.60 9.96 -9.92
CA THR A 52 12.24 10.49 -11.24
C THR A 52 11.53 11.83 -11.07
N GLN A 53 12.00 12.85 -11.80
CA GLN A 53 11.37 14.16 -11.82
C GLN A 53 10.04 14.10 -12.57
N VAL A 54 9.03 14.81 -12.06
CA VAL A 54 7.75 15.03 -12.75
C VAL A 54 7.76 16.46 -13.25
N ASP A 55 8.02 16.62 -14.53
CA ASP A 55 8.22 17.89 -15.23
C ASP A 55 7.06 18.28 -16.16
N ASP A 56 6.20 17.33 -16.52
CA ASP A 56 5.01 17.59 -17.34
C ASP A 56 3.74 16.83 -16.87
N ASP A 57 2.59 17.26 -17.41
CA ASP A 57 1.27 16.69 -17.13
C ASP A 57 1.10 15.29 -17.73
N ASP A 58 1.78 15.00 -18.85
CA ASP A 58 1.69 13.72 -19.54
C ASP A 58 2.28 12.61 -18.69
N TYR A 59 3.49 12.82 -18.15
CA TYR A 59 4.13 11.91 -17.22
C TYR A 59 3.31 11.78 -15.92
N LEU A 60 2.84 12.88 -15.34
CA LEU A 60 1.95 12.84 -14.17
C LEU A 60 0.69 12.01 -14.44
N ALA A 61 0.12 12.09 -15.66
CA ALA A 61 -1.04 11.32 -16.05
C ALA A 61 -0.77 9.81 -16.14
N THR A 62 0.47 9.40 -16.45
CA THR A 62 0.86 7.98 -16.39
C THR A 62 0.92 7.43 -14.97
N LEU A 63 1.15 8.30 -13.98
CA LEU A 63 1.36 7.87 -12.60
C LEU A 63 0.05 7.43 -11.93
N PRO A 64 0.10 6.36 -11.10
CA PRO A 64 -1.06 5.90 -10.35
C PRO A 64 -1.55 6.95 -9.35
N PRO A 65 -2.87 6.97 -9.05
CA PRO A 65 -3.36 7.67 -7.87
C PRO A 65 -2.64 7.18 -6.60
N GLN A 66 -2.49 8.08 -5.63
CA GLN A 66 -1.83 7.88 -4.34
C GLN A 66 -0.31 7.69 -4.41
N THR A 67 0.29 7.91 -5.59
CA THR A 67 1.74 8.05 -5.72
C THR A 67 2.25 9.07 -4.71
N LEU A 68 3.35 8.72 -4.03
CA LEU A 68 4.03 9.59 -3.09
C LEU A 68 5.07 10.41 -3.83
N PHE A 69 4.97 11.72 -3.70
CA PHE A 69 5.91 12.68 -4.25
C PHE A 69 6.71 13.39 -3.17
N ILE A 70 7.93 13.75 -3.51
CA ILE A 70 8.77 14.69 -2.79
C ILE A 70 8.70 16.04 -3.51
N LEU A 71 8.19 17.05 -2.81
CA LEU A 71 8.22 18.43 -3.29
C LEU A 71 9.48 19.10 -2.76
N LEU A 72 10.30 19.62 -3.67
CA LEU A 72 11.57 20.28 -3.36
C LEU A 72 11.52 21.77 -3.70
N PRO A 73 11.60 22.66 -2.70
CA PRO A 73 11.78 24.08 -2.95
C PRO A 73 13.25 24.37 -3.34
N GLY A 74 13.45 25.15 -4.40
CA GLY A 74 14.76 25.67 -4.81
C GLY A 74 15.77 24.60 -5.23
N LYS A 75 17.02 24.78 -4.78
CA LYS A 75 18.19 23.96 -5.19
C LYS A 75 18.47 22.77 -4.28
N GLU A 76 17.53 22.38 -3.41
CA GLU A 76 17.69 21.20 -2.57
C GLU A 76 17.92 19.93 -3.41
N LYS A 77 18.80 19.05 -2.92
CA LYS A 77 19.09 17.79 -3.60
C LYS A 77 17.97 16.79 -3.31
N MET A 78 17.49 16.13 -4.35
CA MET A 78 16.52 15.06 -4.20
C MET A 78 17.12 13.89 -3.43
N VAL A 79 16.33 13.35 -2.51
CA VAL A 79 16.67 12.18 -1.71
C VAL A 79 15.56 11.15 -1.87
N THR A 80 15.87 10.02 -2.50
CA THR A 80 14.93 8.91 -2.68
C THR A 80 14.49 8.34 -1.34
N ASP A 81 13.38 7.60 -1.31
CA ASP A 81 12.92 6.92 -0.09
C ASP A 81 14.03 6.05 0.50
N PHE A 82 14.78 5.35 -0.35
CA PHE A 82 15.93 4.56 0.07
C PHE A 82 17.03 5.40 0.74
N GLU A 83 17.53 6.44 0.05
CA GLU A 83 18.61 7.28 0.58
C GLU A 83 18.20 8.01 1.85
N PHE A 84 16.94 8.43 1.94
CA PHE A 84 16.42 9.11 3.10
C PHE A 84 16.39 8.19 4.32
N TYR A 85 15.82 7.00 4.15
CA TYR A 85 15.80 6.02 5.22
C TYR A 85 17.23 5.64 5.63
N TYR A 86 18.11 5.40 4.67
CA TYR A 86 19.53 5.11 4.94
C TYR A 86 20.21 6.22 5.77
N ASN A 87 20.08 7.49 5.36
CA ASN A 87 20.71 8.62 6.03
C ASN A 87 20.14 8.87 7.43
N LEU A 88 18.84 8.67 7.62
CA LEU A 88 18.17 8.80 8.92
C LEU A 88 18.73 7.79 9.94
N ILE A 89 19.10 6.60 9.48
CA ILE A 89 19.65 5.56 10.34
C ILE A 89 21.15 5.80 10.59
N ARG A 90 21.88 6.37 9.62
CA ARG A 90 23.29 6.77 9.80
C ARG A 90 23.46 7.90 10.82
N SER A 91 22.54 8.86 10.86
CA SER A 91 22.66 10.03 11.75
C SER A 91 22.33 9.72 13.21
N SER A 92 21.48 8.73 13.49
CA SER A 92 21.07 8.35 14.85
C SER A 92 22.05 7.43 15.58
N LYS A 93 23.01 6.81 14.88
CA LYS A 93 24.06 5.95 15.47
C LYS A 93 25.47 6.28 14.94
N LYS A 94 25.95 7.49 15.23
CA LYS A 94 27.31 7.94 14.85
C LYS A 94 28.44 7.05 15.40
N ASP A 95 28.28 6.44 16.57
CA ASP A 95 29.35 5.66 17.22
C ASP A 95 29.51 4.23 16.64
N TYR A 96 28.55 3.73 15.87
CA TYR A 96 28.62 2.40 15.25
C TYR A 96 29.22 2.40 13.84
N ILE A 97 29.40 3.58 13.23
CA ILE A 97 29.83 3.74 11.82
C ILE A 97 31.24 4.36 11.71
N ASN A 98 31.99 4.45 12.82
CA ASN A 98 33.40 4.82 12.81
C ASN A 98 34.34 3.64 12.54
N ALA A 99 34.04 2.83 11.52
CA ALA A 99 35.01 1.94 10.86
C ALA A 99 35.22 2.45 9.42
N GLY A 100 35.79 3.64 9.33
CA GLY A 100 35.95 4.47 8.13
C GLY A 100 36.98 3.98 7.10
N VAL A 101 37.11 2.68 6.88
CA VAL A 101 37.94 2.12 5.79
C VAL A 101 37.13 1.24 4.83
N ALA A 102 36.05 0.60 5.29
CA ALA A 102 35.15 -0.20 4.44
C ALA A 102 34.09 0.62 3.68
N ALA A 103 33.86 1.88 4.08
CA ALA A 103 32.84 2.75 3.49
C ALA A 103 33.20 3.28 2.09
N ASN A 104 34.47 3.17 1.66
CA ASN A 104 34.90 3.55 0.31
C ASN A 104 34.78 2.39 -0.69
N GLU A 105 34.96 1.13 -0.26
CA GLU A 105 34.63 -0.05 -1.06
C GLU A 105 33.10 -0.29 -1.18
N PHE A 106 32.31 0.28 -0.26
CA PHE A 106 30.84 0.26 -0.22
C PHE A 106 30.15 1.00 -1.40
N LEU A 107 30.87 1.87 -2.10
CA LEU A 107 30.32 2.67 -3.20
C LEU A 107 30.07 1.85 -4.49
N THR A 108 30.61 0.63 -4.60
CA THR A 108 30.61 -0.13 -5.86
C THR A 108 29.72 -1.38 -5.87
N THR A 109 29.01 -1.73 -4.79
CA THR A 109 28.27 -3.02 -4.71
C THR A 109 26.76 -2.93 -4.48
N ASN A 110 26.07 -3.94 -4.99
CA ASN A 110 24.62 -4.14 -5.16
C ASN A 110 23.78 -3.94 -3.87
N ILE A 111 22.57 -3.39 -4.03
CA ILE A 111 21.52 -3.15 -3.01
C ILE A 111 21.27 -4.35 -2.09
N ARG A 112 21.47 -5.59 -2.57
CA ARG A 112 21.27 -6.84 -1.80
C ARG A 112 22.17 -6.96 -0.57
N ASP A 113 23.46 -6.68 -0.71
CA ASP A 113 24.42 -6.91 0.38
C ASP A 113 24.33 -5.80 1.44
N LYS A 114 23.86 -4.62 1.03
CA LYS A 114 23.60 -3.47 1.91
C LYS A 114 22.48 -3.75 2.92
N PHE A 115 21.42 -4.47 2.54
CA PHE A 115 20.32 -4.82 3.44
C PHE A 115 20.68 -5.89 4.49
N LYS A 116 21.51 -6.88 4.11
CA LYS A 116 21.93 -7.97 5.01
C LYS A 116 22.75 -7.48 6.19
N VAL A 117 23.68 -6.56 5.91
CA VAL A 117 24.53 -5.94 6.94
C VAL A 117 23.70 -5.04 7.85
N PHE A 118 22.75 -4.31 7.26
CA PHE A 118 21.86 -3.39 7.96
C PHE A 118 20.92 -4.08 8.99
N GLN A 119 20.32 -5.22 8.67
CA GLN A 119 19.47 -5.97 9.60
C GLN A 119 20.27 -6.53 10.79
N LYS A 120 21.51 -6.97 10.57
CA LYS A 120 22.39 -7.47 11.63
C LYS A 120 22.70 -6.41 12.70
N TYR A 121 22.79 -5.13 12.32
CA TYR A 121 23.05 -4.02 13.26
C TYR A 121 21.82 -3.55 14.04
N ILE A 122 20.60 -3.82 13.55
CA ILE A 122 19.35 -3.49 14.25
C ILE A 122 18.97 -4.56 15.27
N ALA A 123 19.25 -5.83 14.98
CA ALA A 123 18.95 -6.96 15.87
C ALA A 123 19.66 -6.90 17.24
N ALA A 124 20.67 -6.03 17.41
CA ALA A 124 21.38 -5.81 18.67
C ALA A 124 20.71 -4.78 19.61
N ALA A 125 19.49 -4.32 19.30
CA ALA A 125 18.77 -3.34 20.11
C ALA A 125 17.86 -3.99 21.17
N ASP A 126 17.79 -3.34 22.34
CA ASP A 126 17.02 -3.73 23.52
C ASP A 126 15.54 -4.04 23.21
N ASP A 127 15.17 -5.32 23.30
CA ASP A 127 13.81 -5.81 23.08
C ASP A 127 12.83 -5.34 24.16
N ALA A 128 13.28 -4.76 25.29
CA ALA A 128 12.37 -4.27 26.33
C ALA A 128 11.39 -3.19 25.80
N LYS A 129 11.81 -2.38 24.83
CA LYS A 129 10.97 -1.33 24.22
C LYS A 129 9.87 -1.87 23.32
N THR A 130 9.98 -3.12 22.86
CA THR A 130 8.94 -3.72 22.00
C THR A 130 7.64 -3.90 22.76
N MET A 131 7.63 -3.96 24.08
CA MET A 131 6.39 -4.12 24.85
C MET A 131 5.73 -2.80 25.26
N LEU A 132 6.44 -1.68 25.15
CA LEU A 132 5.88 -0.34 25.40
C LEU A 132 4.84 0.01 24.34
N SER A 133 3.75 0.63 24.77
CA SER A 133 2.58 0.90 23.90
C SER A 133 2.29 2.39 23.81
N GLU A 134 2.33 3.11 24.91
CA GLU A 134 1.90 4.51 24.95
C GLU A 134 3.00 5.48 24.55
N ARG A 135 2.61 6.62 23.98
CA ARG A 135 3.51 7.73 23.65
C ARG A 135 4.23 8.30 24.87
N THR A 136 3.58 8.27 26.03
CA THR A 136 4.17 8.67 27.32
C THR A 136 5.32 7.75 27.75
N GLN A 137 5.27 6.47 27.35
CA GLN A 137 6.26 5.45 27.70
C GLN A 137 7.47 5.45 26.75
N ASP A 138 7.26 5.77 25.47
CA ASP A 138 8.32 5.74 24.45
C ASP A 138 8.16 6.90 23.45
N PRO A 139 8.33 8.16 23.87
CA PRO A 139 8.08 9.33 23.03
C PRO A 139 8.94 9.35 21.76
N ALA A 140 10.17 8.86 21.84
CA ALA A 140 11.11 8.77 20.71
C ALA A 140 10.56 7.92 19.56
N TRP A 141 9.86 6.82 19.87
CA TRP A 141 9.22 6.01 18.84
C TRP A 141 8.19 6.80 18.03
N PHE A 142 7.53 7.79 18.62
CA PHE A 142 6.45 8.55 17.98
C PHE A 142 6.88 9.84 17.28
N GLU A 143 8.18 10.17 17.26
CA GLU A 143 8.65 11.35 16.54
C GLU A 143 8.26 11.28 15.05
N GLY A 144 7.82 12.41 14.49
CA GLY A 144 7.31 12.50 13.12
C GLY A 144 5.90 11.93 12.90
N LEU A 145 5.17 11.56 13.96
CA LEU A 145 3.74 11.22 13.86
C LEU A 145 2.84 12.34 14.40
N GLU A 146 1.59 12.33 13.93
CA GLU A 146 0.54 13.19 14.45
C GLU A 146 0.35 13.00 15.96
N LEU A 147 0.10 14.10 16.68
CA LEU A 147 -0.12 14.09 18.14
C LEU A 147 -1.38 13.29 18.56
N SER A 148 -2.29 13.04 17.62
CA SER A 148 -3.48 12.20 17.79
C SER A 148 -3.14 10.71 17.96
N GLU A 149 -1.95 10.28 17.52
CA GLU A 149 -1.50 8.89 17.63
C GLU A 149 -0.89 8.65 19.01
N LYS A 150 -1.67 8.03 19.91
CA LYS A 150 -1.33 7.86 21.33
C LYS A 150 -0.65 6.53 21.65
N THR A 151 -0.88 5.50 20.84
CA THR A 151 -0.27 4.18 21.03
C THR A 151 0.38 3.64 19.75
N LYS A 152 1.40 2.79 19.91
CA LYS A 152 2.09 2.17 18.77
C LYS A 152 1.11 1.35 17.93
N GLU A 153 0.19 0.64 18.59
CA GLU A 153 -0.87 -0.14 17.95
C GLU A 153 -1.81 0.72 17.11
N GLN A 154 -2.25 1.87 17.63
CA GLN A 154 -3.08 2.80 16.85
C GLN A 154 -2.36 3.27 15.58
N SER A 155 -1.07 3.62 15.69
CA SER A 155 -0.22 3.99 14.55
C SER A 155 -0.08 2.86 13.53
N MET A 156 0.14 1.63 13.99
CA MET A 156 0.27 0.46 13.12
C MET A 156 -1.06 0.07 12.45
N CYS A 157 -2.18 0.16 13.18
CA CYS A 157 -3.53 0.05 12.62
C CYS A 157 -3.75 1.06 11.50
N LYS A 158 -3.44 2.35 11.73
CA LYS A 158 -3.58 3.40 10.72
C LYS A 158 -2.84 3.05 9.42
N ARG A 159 -1.60 2.54 9.54
CA ARG A 159 -0.78 2.13 8.39
C ARG A 159 -1.40 1.03 7.53
N VAL A 160 -1.97 -0.02 8.14
CA VAL A 160 -2.65 -1.05 7.33
C VAL A 160 -3.94 -0.51 6.71
N LYS A 161 -4.73 0.28 7.44
CA LYS A 161 -5.95 0.88 6.90
C LYS A 161 -5.65 1.74 5.67
N ASP A 162 -4.53 2.47 5.69
CA ASP A 162 -4.08 3.26 4.54
C ASP A 162 -3.66 2.42 3.34
N ARG A 163 -3.09 1.23 3.55
CA ARG A 163 -2.83 0.26 2.47
C ARG A 163 -4.13 -0.25 1.86
N MET A 164 -5.09 -0.65 2.70
CA MET A 164 -6.41 -1.11 2.23
C MET A 164 -7.16 -0.03 1.46
N ARG A 165 -7.16 1.22 1.95
CA ARG A 165 -7.70 2.35 1.21
C ARG A 165 -6.99 2.54 -0.13
N GLY A 166 -5.66 2.40 -0.15
CA GLY A 166 -4.86 2.44 -1.38
C GLY A 166 -5.37 1.44 -2.43
N TYR A 167 -5.57 0.18 -2.05
CA TYR A 167 -6.10 -0.85 -2.97
C TYR A 167 -7.52 -0.54 -3.44
N TYR A 168 -8.39 -0.06 -2.55
CA TYR A 168 -9.74 0.34 -2.91
C TYR A 168 -9.73 1.50 -3.91
N TYR A 169 -8.95 2.56 -3.66
CA TYR A 169 -8.87 3.69 -4.58
C TYR A 169 -8.23 3.32 -5.91
N LYS A 170 -7.22 2.44 -5.92
CA LYS A 170 -6.64 1.92 -7.16
C LYS A 170 -7.68 1.18 -8.00
N THR A 171 -8.48 0.33 -7.36
CA THR A 171 -9.60 -0.39 -7.99
C THR A 171 -10.65 0.59 -8.51
N LYS A 172 -11.13 1.50 -7.64
CA LYS A 172 -12.12 2.52 -7.97
C LYS A 172 -11.70 3.34 -9.18
N THR A 173 -10.48 3.88 -9.17
CA THR A 173 -10.01 4.70 -10.29
C THR A 173 -9.97 3.88 -11.58
N ALA A 174 -9.40 2.68 -11.56
CA ALA A 174 -9.30 1.86 -12.77
C ALA A 174 -10.68 1.50 -13.36
N LEU A 175 -11.68 1.20 -12.52
CA LEU A 175 -13.03 0.93 -12.98
C LEU A 175 -13.71 2.20 -13.55
N GLN A 176 -13.56 3.34 -12.86
CA GLN A 176 -14.17 4.60 -13.28
C GLN A 176 -13.50 5.25 -14.50
N THR A 177 -12.27 4.85 -14.84
CA THR A 177 -11.60 5.27 -16.09
C THR A 177 -11.84 4.32 -17.26
N SER A 178 -12.54 3.20 -17.05
CA SER A 178 -12.80 2.23 -18.11
C SER A 178 -13.83 2.74 -19.13
N ASP A 179 -13.76 2.23 -20.36
CA ASP A 179 -14.75 2.56 -21.41
C ASP A 179 -16.18 2.19 -20.99
N LEU A 180 -16.35 1.11 -20.21
CA LEU A 180 -17.64 0.72 -19.65
C LEU A 180 -18.27 1.79 -18.75
N TYR A 181 -17.44 2.59 -18.08
CA TYR A 181 -17.89 3.69 -17.24
C TYR A 181 -18.06 4.98 -18.06
N VAL A 182 -17.03 5.35 -18.82
CA VAL A 182 -16.94 6.64 -19.53
C VAL A 182 -17.91 6.70 -20.72
N GLN A 183 -17.99 5.63 -21.51
CA GLN A 183 -18.83 5.54 -22.72
C GLN A 183 -20.17 4.82 -22.44
N SER A 184 -20.60 4.78 -21.18
CA SER A 184 -21.78 4.04 -20.75
C SER A 184 -23.07 4.53 -21.44
N LYS A 185 -23.60 3.75 -22.39
CA LYS A 185 -24.92 4.00 -22.97
C LYS A 185 -25.99 4.02 -21.87
N ASN A 186 -26.84 5.05 -21.86
CA ASN A 186 -27.92 5.26 -20.90
C ASN A 186 -27.49 5.20 -19.41
N GLY A 187 -26.19 5.35 -19.11
CA GLY A 187 -25.64 5.23 -17.76
C GLY A 187 -25.70 3.83 -17.12
N HIS A 188 -26.01 2.77 -17.89
CA HIS A 188 -26.14 1.43 -17.34
C HIS A 188 -24.82 0.85 -16.81
N GLY A 189 -23.74 0.91 -17.58
CA GLY A 189 -22.41 0.46 -17.16
C GLY A 189 -21.88 1.25 -15.96
N LYS A 190 -22.12 2.56 -15.95
CA LYS A 190 -21.84 3.42 -14.78
C LYS A 190 -22.55 2.93 -13.52
N LYS A 191 -23.86 2.64 -13.59
CA LYS A 191 -24.64 2.13 -12.44
C LYS A 191 -24.10 0.79 -11.92
N LEU A 192 -23.72 -0.13 -12.82
CA LEU A 192 -23.16 -1.43 -12.43
C LEU A 192 -21.82 -1.26 -11.67
N ILE A 193 -20.93 -0.41 -12.18
CA ILE A 193 -19.64 -0.12 -11.54
C ILE A 193 -19.82 0.60 -10.20
N ASP A 194 -20.69 1.61 -10.15
CA ASP A 194 -20.97 2.35 -8.91
C ASP A 194 -21.58 1.45 -7.84
N GLN A 195 -22.48 0.52 -8.23
CA GLN A 195 -23.06 -0.47 -7.31
C GLN A 195 -21.99 -1.44 -6.79
N PHE A 196 -21.15 -2.00 -7.67
CA PHE A 196 -20.04 -2.86 -7.25
C PHE A 196 -19.10 -2.17 -6.26
N LEU A 197 -18.72 -0.91 -6.55
CA LEU A 197 -17.85 -0.12 -5.67
C LEU A 197 -18.51 0.19 -4.33
N LEU A 198 -19.82 0.45 -4.32
CA LEU A 198 -20.57 0.67 -3.09
C LEU A 198 -20.58 -0.59 -2.22
N ASP A 199 -20.84 -1.75 -2.80
CA ASP A 199 -20.88 -3.02 -2.07
C ASP A 199 -19.47 -3.41 -1.57
N LEU A 200 -18.44 -3.23 -2.40
CA LEU A 200 -17.05 -3.46 -2.02
C LEU A 200 -16.64 -2.57 -0.84
N ARG A 201 -17.05 -1.31 -0.86
CA ARG A 201 -16.79 -0.35 0.22
C ARG A 201 -17.51 -0.74 1.51
N LYS A 202 -18.78 -1.17 1.44
CA LYS A 202 -19.54 -1.62 2.62
C LYS A 202 -18.86 -2.81 3.29
N ILE A 203 -18.37 -3.79 2.53
CA ILE A 203 -17.63 -4.93 3.08
C ILE A 203 -16.33 -4.45 3.72
N LEU A 204 -15.59 -3.56 3.06
CA LEU A 204 -14.34 -3.04 3.60
C LEU A 204 -14.53 -2.25 4.91
N GLU A 205 -15.60 -1.45 4.99
CA GLU A 205 -15.97 -0.71 6.20
C GLU A 205 -16.44 -1.63 7.33
N SER A 206 -17.25 -2.65 7.03
CA SER A 206 -17.72 -3.63 8.03
C SER A 206 -16.58 -4.45 8.63
N LYS A 207 -15.54 -4.73 7.83
CA LYS A 207 -14.30 -5.37 8.27
C LYS A 207 -13.24 -4.39 8.80
N LYS A 208 -13.62 -3.13 9.04
CA LYS A 208 -12.78 -2.06 9.60
C LYS A 208 -11.44 -1.88 8.87
N TYR A 209 -11.42 -2.07 7.55
CA TYR A 209 -10.21 -1.96 6.72
C TYR A 209 -9.06 -2.86 7.21
N ASN A 210 -9.38 -4.03 7.76
CA ASN A 210 -8.42 -5.01 8.26
C ASN A 210 -7.39 -4.41 9.25
N GLU A 211 -7.86 -3.48 10.10
CA GLU A 211 -7.01 -2.74 11.03
C GLU A 211 -6.19 -3.61 11.99
N SER A 212 -6.60 -4.86 12.22
CA SER A 212 -5.94 -5.83 13.08
C SER A 212 -4.63 -6.40 12.53
N TYR A 213 -4.40 -6.37 11.21
CA TYR A 213 -3.27 -7.08 10.59
C TYR A 213 -1.92 -6.64 11.14
N PHE A 214 -1.74 -5.35 11.42
CA PHE A 214 -0.49 -4.84 11.99
C PHE A 214 -0.57 -4.58 13.48
N ASN A 215 -1.65 -4.98 14.15
CA ASN A 215 -1.86 -4.74 15.58
C ASN A 215 -1.43 -5.96 16.40
N ARG A 216 -0.28 -5.86 17.08
CA ARG A 216 0.20 -6.94 17.96
C ARG A 216 -0.76 -7.29 19.11
N LYS A 217 -1.65 -6.39 19.53
CA LYS A 217 -2.66 -6.64 20.57
C LYS A 217 -3.96 -7.26 20.02
N ALA A 218 -4.10 -7.41 18.69
CA ALA A 218 -5.24 -8.11 18.11
C ALA A 218 -5.10 -9.63 18.28
N ASN A 219 -6.19 -10.35 18.03
CA ASN A 219 -6.22 -11.81 18.13
C ASN A 219 -5.19 -12.45 17.17
N LYS A 220 -4.61 -13.58 17.59
CA LYS A 220 -3.53 -14.28 16.87
C LYS A 220 -3.92 -14.66 15.45
N ASP A 221 -5.18 -15.04 15.23
CA ASP A 221 -5.74 -15.39 13.94
C ASP A 221 -5.93 -14.16 13.04
N GLN A 222 -5.97 -12.95 13.58
CA GLN A 222 -6.21 -11.71 12.82
C GLN A 222 -4.93 -10.92 12.52
N ARG A 223 -3.93 -10.94 13.40
CA ARG A 223 -2.67 -10.21 13.22
C ARG A 223 -1.67 -10.94 12.31
N LEU A 224 -0.72 -10.21 11.75
CA LEU A 224 0.40 -10.72 10.95
C LEU A 224 1.73 -10.82 11.73
N CYS A 225 1.77 -10.24 12.93
CA CYS A 225 2.94 -10.26 13.80
C CYS A 225 2.77 -11.22 14.99
N ALA A 226 3.89 -11.53 15.63
CA ALA A 226 3.91 -12.09 16.97
C ALA A 226 3.34 -11.11 18.01
N ASP A 227 3.15 -11.58 19.24
CA ASP A 227 2.67 -10.79 20.37
C ASP A 227 3.59 -9.62 20.75
N ASN A 228 4.90 -9.80 20.58
CA ASN A 228 5.89 -8.74 20.74
C ASN A 228 5.97 -7.77 19.54
N GLY A 229 5.19 -8.00 18.48
CA GLY A 229 5.17 -7.17 17.27
C GLY A 229 6.20 -7.52 16.20
N LEU A 230 6.92 -8.64 16.32
CA LEU A 230 7.82 -9.14 15.28
C LEU A 230 7.03 -9.59 14.04
N PHE A 231 7.41 -9.09 12.87
CA PHE A 231 6.89 -9.51 11.57
C PHE A 231 7.94 -10.32 10.83
N GLU A 232 7.47 -11.37 10.15
CA GLU A 232 8.30 -12.22 9.30
C GLU A 232 7.87 -12.04 7.84
N CYS A 233 8.84 -12.06 6.94
CA CYS A 233 8.55 -12.07 5.52
C CYS A 233 7.90 -13.40 5.12
N GLY A 234 6.79 -13.32 4.40
CA GLY A 234 6.17 -14.51 3.84
C GLY A 234 6.96 -15.11 2.67
N GLY A 235 7.84 -14.33 2.03
CA GLY A 235 8.59 -14.74 0.82
C GLY A 235 7.84 -14.48 -0.49
N LEU A 236 8.44 -14.88 -1.62
CA LEU A 236 7.89 -14.71 -2.98
C LEU A 236 6.44 -15.21 -3.10
N TRP A 237 5.68 -14.65 -4.03
CA TRP A 237 4.26 -14.94 -4.24
C TRP A 237 3.95 -16.43 -4.48
N ASN A 238 4.88 -17.17 -5.09
CA ASN A 238 4.76 -18.60 -5.42
C ASN A 238 5.33 -19.53 -4.35
N ASN A 239 6.02 -19.00 -3.33
CA ASN A 239 6.59 -19.80 -2.25
C ASN A 239 5.70 -19.76 -1.00
N THR A 240 5.78 -20.77 -0.14
CA THR A 240 5.05 -20.81 1.13
C THR A 240 5.77 -20.05 2.25
N LYS A 241 7.09 -19.89 2.15
CA LYS A 241 7.95 -19.21 3.14
C LYS A 241 9.02 -18.35 2.44
N CYS A 242 9.61 -17.44 3.21
CA CYS A 242 10.78 -16.69 2.76
C CYS A 242 12.02 -17.58 2.73
N ASN A 243 12.78 -17.49 1.63
CA ASN A 243 14.07 -18.21 1.50
C ASN A 243 15.17 -17.63 2.40
N TYR A 244 14.96 -16.42 2.93
CA TYR A 244 15.87 -15.73 3.84
C TYR A 244 15.37 -15.89 5.29
N ILE A 245 15.32 -17.15 5.76
CA ILE A 245 14.78 -17.52 7.07
C ILE A 245 15.61 -16.86 8.18
N GLY A 246 14.95 -16.20 9.12
CA GLY A 246 15.61 -15.47 10.22
C GLY A 246 16.28 -14.15 9.83
N GLU A 247 16.50 -13.90 8.53
CA GLU A 247 17.06 -12.65 8.04
C GLU A 247 15.96 -11.63 7.75
N HIS A 248 14.95 -11.99 6.95
CA HIS A 248 13.85 -11.07 6.63
C HIS A 248 12.79 -11.03 7.74
N VAL A 249 13.18 -10.42 8.85
CA VAL A 249 12.33 -10.11 10.01
C VAL A 249 12.45 -8.62 10.37
N ILE A 250 11.44 -8.08 11.02
CA ILE A 250 11.43 -6.68 11.48
C ILE A 250 10.47 -6.50 12.65
N ASN A 251 10.82 -5.66 13.63
CA ASN A 251 9.89 -5.28 14.69
C ASN A 251 9.62 -3.76 14.66
N PRO A 252 8.61 -3.29 13.89
CA PRO A 252 8.30 -1.88 13.80
C PRO A 252 7.87 -1.27 15.14
N TYR A 253 7.61 -2.08 16.17
CA TYR A 253 7.32 -1.60 17.51
C TYR A 253 8.55 -1.34 18.36
N ARG A 254 9.75 -1.80 17.96
CA ARG A 254 10.97 -1.65 18.76
C ARG A 254 11.48 -0.21 18.76
N SER A 255 11.57 0.39 17.57
CA SER A 255 12.14 1.73 17.41
C SER A 255 11.47 2.53 16.31
N ARG A 256 11.73 3.84 16.30
CA ARG A 256 11.32 4.76 15.24
C ARG A 256 11.85 4.33 13.89
N GLU A 257 13.10 3.86 13.84
CA GLU A 257 13.79 3.40 12.63
C GLU A 257 13.12 2.16 12.05
N GLU A 258 12.88 1.12 12.87
CA GLU A 258 12.20 -0.09 12.38
C GLU A 258 10.77 0.20 11.91
N ARG A 259 10.05 1.10 12.62
CA ARG A 259 8.75 1.59 12.16
C ARG A 259 8.83 2.28 10.79
N ILE A 260 9.90 3.01 10.55
CA ILE A 260 10.14 3.72 9.28
C ILE A 260 10.52 2.74 8.18
N ILE A 261 11.47 1.83 8.42
CA ILE A 261 11.87 0.76 7.49
C ILE A 261 10.67 -0.10 7.11
N PHE A 262 9.76 -0.38 8.04
CA PHE A 262 8.55 -1.16 7.75
C PHE A 262 7.64 -0.53 6.68
N GLN A 263 7.83 0.74 6.33
CA GLN A 263 7.14 1.36 5.19
C GLN A 263 7.57 0.77 3.84
N THR A 264 8.79 0.22 3.75
CA THR A 264 9.31 -0.41 2.53
C THR A 264 8.83 -1.85 2.36
N TRP A 265 8.28 -2.46 3.41
CA TRP A 265 7.67 -3.78 3.36
C TRP A 265 6.31 -3.69 2.67
N ASN A 266 6.01 -4.64 1.78
CA ASN A 266 4.80 -4.61 0.96
C ASN A 266 3.80 -5.66 1.43
N LEU A 267 2.50 -5.36 1.29
CA LEU A 267 1.45 -6.39 1.27
C LEU A 267 1.24 -6.71 -0.21
N ASP A 268 1.95 -7.72 -0.68
CA ASP A 268 1.99 -8.12 -2.09
C ASP A 268 0.82 -9.05 -2.42
N HIS A 269 0.24 -8.85 -3.59
CA HIS A 269 -0.90 -9.64 -4.08
C HIS A 269 -0.38 -10.85 -4.87
N LYS A 270 -0.70 -12.07 -4.42
CA LYS A 270 -0.36 -13.29 -5.18
C LYS A 270 -1.03 -13.28 -6.58
N ILE A 271 -2.34 -13.06 -6.62
CA ILE A 271 -3.11 -12.74 -7.82
C ILE A 271 -3.09 -11.22 -7.97
N GLU A 272 -2.39 -10.72 -8.99
CA GLU A 272 -2.10 -9.31 -9.11
C GLU A 272 -3.34 -8.43 -9.27
N LEU A 273 -3.45 -7.40 -8.42
CA LEU A 273 -4.57 -6.46 -8.41
C LEU A 273 -4.82 -5.81 -9.78
N SER A 274 -3.77 -5.24 -10.38
CA SER A 274 -3.88 -4.48 -11.63
C SER A 274 -3.82 -5.34 -12.88
N ARG A 275 -3.04 -6.44 -12.86
CA ARG A 275 -2.85 -7.28 -14.05
C ARG A 275 -3.92 -8.38 -14.19
N SER A 276 -4.66 -8.71 -13.12
CA SER A 276 -5.61 -9.82 -13.16
C SER A 276 -6.96 -9.53 -12.50
N ILE A 277 -6.98 -9.06 -11.25
CA ILE A 277 -8.24 -8.86 -10.51
C ILE A 277 -9.12 -7.79 -11.16
N ILE A 278 -8.57 -6.59 -11.38
CA ILE A 278 -9.31 -5.47 -11.99
C ILE A 278 -9.84 -5.82 -13.40
N PRO A 279 -9.03 -6.41 -14.32
CA PRO A 279 -9.53 -6.93 -15.59
C PRO A 279 -10.70 -7.92 -15.45
N SER A 280 -10.64 -8.84 -14.48
CA SER A 280 -11.70 -9.83 -14.26
C SER A 280 -13.00 -9.21 -13.76
N ILE A 281 -12.91 -8.19 -12.89
CA ILE A 281 -14.07 -7.37 -12.47
C ILE A 281 -14.70 -6.68 -13.69
N LEU A 282 -13.90 -6.05 -14.55
CA LEU A 282 -14.41 -5.40 -15.75
C LEU A 282 -15.09 -6.38 -16.69
N GLN A 283 -14.52 -7.59 -16.85
CA GLN A 283 -15.11 -8.63 -17.67
C GLN A 283 -16.44 -9.14 -17.09
N ALA A 284 -16.53 -9.33 -15.77
CA ALA A 284 -17.77 -9.69 -15.08
C ALA A 284 -18.88 -8.65 -15.33
N ILE A 285 -18.56 -7.37 -15.13
CA ILE A 285 -19.50 -6.27 -15.35
C ILE A 285 -19.88 -6.15 -16.83
N LYS A 286 -18.94 -6.40 -17.75
CA LYS A 286 -19.22 -6.40 -19.20
C LYS A 286 -20.20 -7.51 -19.60
N GLY A 287 -20.10 -8.70 -19.01
CA GLY A 287 -21.08 -9.77 -19.21
C GLY A 287 -22.49 -9.36 -18.79
N LEU A 288 -22.62 -8.73 -17.62
CA LEU A 288 -23.90 -8.19 -17.14
C LEU A 288 -24.42 -7.07 -18.06
N TYR A 289 -23.56 -6.13 -18.46
CA TYR A 289 -23.92 -5.04 -19.36
C TYR A 289 -24.41 -5.53 -20.73
N ASN A 290 -23.80 -6.59 -21.27
CA ASN A 290 -24.20 -7.20 -22.54
C ASN A 290 -25.43 -8.12 -22.43
N GLY A 291 -25.92 -8.40 -21.22
CA GLY A 291 -27.08 -9.26 -20.99
C GLY A 291 -26.82 -10.75 -21.20
N SER A 292 -25.56 -11.19 -21.10
CA SER A 292 -25.17 -12.61 -21.15
C SER A 292 -23.89 -12.85 -20.36
N PHE A 293 -23.96 -13.71 -19.36
CA PHE A 293 -22.82 -14.12 -18.55
C PHE A 293 -22.96 -15.58 -18.07
N LYS A 294 -21.84 -16.23 -17.80
CA LYS A 294 -21.78 -17.58 -17.21
C LYS A 294 -21.81 -17.48 -15.69
N CYS A 295 -22.77 -18.14 -15.04
CA CYS A 295 -22.85 -18.19 -13.59
C CYS A 295 -21.74 -19.09 -13.01
N VAL A 296 -20.96 -18.59 -12.05
CA VAL A 296 -19.87 -19.35 -11.41
C VAL A 296 -20.38 -20.52 -10.57
N SER A 297 -21.60 -20.44 -10.04
CA SER A 297 -22.16 -21.49 -9.17
C SER A 297 -22.79 -22.65 -9.92
N CYS A 298 -23.47 -22.39 -11.04
CA CYS A 298 -24.20 -23.44 -11.79
C CYS A 298 -23.67 -23.68 -13.20
N GLU A 299 -22.66 -22.92 -13.63
CA GLU A 299 -21.97 -23.02 -14.92
C GLU A 299 -22.86 -22.81 -16.17
N LYS A 300 -24.05 -22.23 -16.00
CA LYS A 300 -24.99 -21.94 -17.10
C LYS A 300 -24.97 -20.46 -17.49
N ASP A 301 -25.38 -20.17 -18.72
CA ASP A 301 -25.57 -18.81 -19.21
C ASP A 301 -26.87 -18.21 -18.68
N HIS A 302 -26.78 -16.97 -18.21
CA HIS A 302 -27.91 -16.21 -17.70
C HIS A 302 -27.89 -14.78 -18.24
N LYS A 303 -29.08 -14.17 -18.27
CA LYS A 303 -29.27 -12.76 -18.68
C LYS A 303 -29.34 -11.79 -17.51
N ASP A 304 -29.53 -12.30 -16.29
CA ASP A 304 -29.83 -11.51 -15.11
C ASP A 304 -29.18 -12.12 -13.86
N GLY A 305 -28.60 -11.27 -13.02
CA GLY A 305 -27.76 -11.64 -11.88
C GLY A 305 -26.89 -10.49 -11.40
N GLY A 306 -25.76 -10.82 -10.79
CA GLY A 306 -24.84 -9.85 -10.22
C GLY A 306 -23.39 -10.33 -10.16
N VAL A 307 -22.54 -9.47 -9.63
CA VAL A 307 -21.13 -9.79 -9.35
C VAL A 307 -21.01 -10.28 -7.91
N GLU A 308 -20.29 -11.37 -7.68
CA GLU A 308 -20.01 -11.88 -6.33
C GLU A 308 -18.89 -11.04 -5.68
N THR A 309 -19.26 -9.84 -5.20
CA THR A 309 -18.33 -8.84 -4.66
C THR A 309 -17.46 -9.39 -3.53
N ASP A 310 -17.97 -10.34 -2.74
CA ASP A 310 -17.23 -10.97 -1.64
C ASP A 310 -15.97 -11.71 -2.12
N ARG A 311 -16.01 -12.38 -3.27
CA ARG A 311 -14.83 -13.06 -3.84
C ARG A 311 -13.73 -12.08 -4.21
N TYR A 312 -14.10 -10.98 -4.84
CA TYR A 312 -13.14 -9.91 -5.14
C TYR A 312 -12.66 -9.21 -3.87
N TYR A 313 -13.49 -9.05 -2.84
CA TYR A 313 -13.05 -8.55 -1.55
C TYR A 313 -11.92 -9.41 -0.94
N LEU A 314 -12.09 -10.74 -0.95
CA LEU A 314 -11.07 -11.67 -0.47
C LEU A 314 -9.76 -11.51 -1.23
N GLN A 315 -9.82 -11.42 -2.56
CA GLN A 315 -8.61 -11.25 -3.38
C GLN A 315 -7.93 -9.88 -3.23
N ILE A 316 -8.69 -8.80 -3.01
CA ILE A 316 -8.12 -7.44 -2.97
C ILE A 316 -7.58 -7.10 -1.58
N PHE A 317 -8.27 -7.50 -0.51
CA PHE A 317 -8.02 -6.93 0.83
C PHE A 317 -7.56 -7.93 1.89
N THR A 318 -7.66 -9.25 1.64
CA THR A 318 -7.40 -10.24 2.69
C THR A 318 -6.13 -11.04 2.45
N ARG A 319 -5.68 -11.72 3.51
CA ARG A 319 -4.50 -12.61 3.50
C ARG A 319 -4.69 -13.87 2.66
N GLU A 320 -5.89 -14.12 2.12
CA GLU A 320 -6.05 -15.18 1.12
C GLU A 320 -5.22 -14.91 -0.13
N ASN A 321 -5.00 -13.62 -0.42
CA ASN A 321 -4.21 -13.19 -1.56
C ASN A 321 -3.09 -12.20 -1.20
N LEU A 322 -3.14 -11.56 -0.04
CA LEU A 322 -2.11 -10.62 0.44
C LEU A 322 -1.03 -11.32 1.27
N LYS A 323 0.21 -10.99 0.96
CA LYS A 323 1.39 -11.52 1.65
C LYS A 323 2.31 -10.38 2.08
N LEU A 324 2.67 -10.35 3.36
CA LEU A 324 3.65 -9.37 3.85
C LEU A 324 5.05 -9.79 3.42
N VAL A 325 5.72 -8.97 2.62
CA VAL A 325 7.03 -9.27 2.05
C VAL A 325 8.02 -8.13 2.26
N HIS A 326 9.26 -8.51 2.54
CA HIS A 326 10.40 -7.61 2.46
C HIS A 326 10.58 -7.11 1.02
N ILE A 327 11.15 -5.92 0.83
CA ILE A 327 11.33 -5.32 -0.51
C ILE A 327 12.11 -6.22 -1.47
N VAL A 328 13.07 -7.01 -0.95
CA VAL A 328 13.85 -7.98 -1.75
C VAL A 328 13.01 -9.18 -2.22
N CYS A 329 11.94 -9.51 -1.49
CA CYS A 329 11.01 -10.58 -1.83
C CYS A 329 9.76 -10.06 -2.58
N HIS A 330 9.66 -8.76 -2.83
CA HIS A 330 8.61 -8.18 -3.64
C HIS A 330 9.02 -8.27 -5.12
N TYR A 331 8.53 -9.31 -5.78
CA TYR A 331 8.81 -9.55 -7.19
C TYR A 331 7.94 -8.63 -8.06
N LYS A 332 8.55 -7.71 -8.81
CA LYS A 332 7.82 -6.75 -9.66
C LYS A 332 7.46 -7.30 -11.06
N GLY A 333 7.91 -8.52 -11.39
CA GLY A 333 7.56 -9.20 -12.63
C GLY A 333 6.12 -9.71 -12.63
N LYS A 334 5.69 -10.36 -13.71
CA LYS A 334 4.34 -10.92 -13.82
C LYS A 334 4.18 -12.16 -12.95
N HIS A 335 3.06 -12.27 -12.22
CA HIS A 335 2.68 -13.48 -11.52
C HIS A 335 1.82 -14.36 -12.44
N ASP A 336 1.98 -15.67 -12.34
CA ASP A 336 1.20 -16.61 -13.18
C ASP A 336 -0.22 -16.83 -12.66
N ALA A 337 -0.50 -16.45 -11.41
CA ALA A 337 -1.81 -16.58 -10.80
C ALA A 337 -2.83 -15.60 -11.42
N GLN A 338 -4.03 -16.09 -11.73
CA GLN A 338 -5.11 -15.30 -12.32
C GLN A 338 -6.37 -15.33 -11.43
N SER A 339 -7.13 -14.24 -11.49
CA SER A 339 -8.47 -14.12 -10.94
C SER A 339 -9.48 -14.71 -11.93
N ASP A 340 -10.57 -15.29 -11.42
CA ASP A 340 -11.69 -15.71 -12.27
C ASP A 340 -12.75 -14.60 -12.39
N ILE A 341 -13.73 -14.84 -13.26
CA ILE A 341 -14.88 -13.97 -13.47
C ILE A 341 -16.02 -14.42 -12.53
N TYR A 342 -16.19 -13.71 -11.41
CA TYR A 342 -17.20 -14.05 -10.42
C TYR A 342 -18.55 -13.37 -10.69
N THR A 343 -19.32 -13.91 -11.63
CA THR A 343 -20.72 -13.56 -11.87
C THR A 343 -21.67 -14.66 -11.40
N VAL A 344 -22.81 -14.29 -10.82
CA VAL A 344 -23.77 -15.22 -10.23
C VAL A 344 -25.20 -14.87 -10.64
N CYS A 345 -25.99 -15.87 -11.01
CA CYS A 345 -27.38 -15.67 -11.40
C CYS A 345 -28.30 -15.50 -10.18
N LYS A 346 -29.48 -14.91 -10.37
CA LYS A 346 -30.43 -14.62 -9.28
C LYS A 346 -30.78 -15.83 -8.41
N SER A 347 -30.95 -17.01 -9.01
CA SER A 347 -31.29 -18.23 -8.26
C SER A 347 -30.16 -18.72 -7.37
N CYS A 348 -28.91 -18.57 -7.80
CA CYS A 348 -27.73 -18.95 -7.02
C CYS A 348 -27.38 -17.89 -5.97
N PHE A 349 -27.63 -16.62 -6.26
CA PHE A 349 -27.40 -15.52 -5.31
C PHE A 349 -28.25 -15.67 -4.03
N GLY A 350 -29.53 -16.06 -4.17
CA GLY A 350 -30.43 -16.27 -3.03
C GLY A 350 -30.06 -17.45 -2.12
N GLN A 351 -29.22 -18.38 -2.59
CA GLN A 351 -28.78 -19.55 -1.81
C GLN A 351 -27.52 -19.26 -0.96
N GLN A 352 -26.82 -18.15 -1.18
CA GLN A 352 -25.58 -17.79 -0.48
C GLN A 352 -25.79 -17.16 0.91
N LEU A 353 -27.03 -16.98 1.38
CA LEU A 353 -27.34 -16.43 2.71
C LEU A 353 -27.04 -17.38 3.89
N ILE A 354 -26.63 -18.63 3.63
CA ILE A 354 -26.25 -19.59 4.68
C ILE A 354 -24.71 -19.62 4.77
N GLY A 355 -24.10 -18.62 5.43
CA GLY A 355 -22.65 -18.64 5.60
C GLY A 355 -21.95 -17.42 6.18
N TYR A 356 -22.65 -16.40 6.69
CA TYR A 356 -22.00 -15.34 7.47
C TYR A 356 -22.15 -15.60 8.97
N ASN A 357 -21.57 -16.70 9.46
CA ASN A 357 -21.38 -16.96 10.88
C ASN A 357 -20.18 -17.90 11.11
N LYS A 358 -18.99 -17.32 11.28
CA LYS A 358 -18.15 -17.42 12.48
C LYS A 358 -16.85 -16.64 12.31
#